data_AF-A0A3E0MWA8-F1
#
_entry.id   AF-A0A3E0MWA8-F1
#
_cell.length_a   1.000
_cell.length_b   1.000
_cell.length_c   1.000
_cell.angle_alpha   90.00
_cell.angle_beta   90.00
_cell.angle_gamma   90.00
#
_symmetry.space_group_name_H-M   'P 1'
#
loop_
_entity.id
_entity.type
_entity.pdbx_description
1 polymer ?
#
loop_
_entity_poly.entity_id
_entity_poly.type
_entity_poly.pdbx_seq_one_letter_code
_entity_poly.pdbx_strand_id
1 'polypeptide(L)'
;MASVDHPLSGVNPEVFNDDLWAWIESNSAINTTELRLKYGTNEPYSSAIAQIEAKNKYAGKFRELFEERWVFPTGIGLEQSSSLKTAAVKSRFFKTPYSADLCAGMGIDSKTILNTAQSLKHLCFEQNLPLAHLLKHNLPAADVIPGAFDIGKLKDWISEYNIASDQLTVYLDPDRRSSNKKTFSISEGTPNLIELQRELLNLSACVVAKHSPMLDLKACMQELENLHELVIVQYQGECKEVLTVQRNEKSSEVAITLIEAENLTSVSGNHIPSIVQPVQTVKKYLIQPSPGLNKSSLHALLAQPLDW
;
A
#
# COMPACT_ATOMS: atom_id res chain seq x y z
N MET A 1 -34.88 13.69 16.45
CA MET A 1 -33.76 12.75 16.23
C MET A 1 -34.09 11.93 15.01
N ALA A 2 -33.75 12.44 13.83
CA ALA A 2 -33.83 11.67 12.60
C ALA A 2 -32.43 11.10 12.36
N SER A 3 -32.31 9.77 12.39
CA SER A 3 -31.16 9.08 11.81
C SER A 3 -31.19 9.40 10.31
N VAL A 4 -30.34 10.34 9.90
CA VAL A 4 -30.02 10.51 8.48
C VAL A 4 -29.16 9.31 8.12
N ASP A 5 -29.81 8.22 7.74
CA ASP A 5 -29.18 7.22 6.90
C ASP A 5 -28.79 7.93 5.60
N HIS A 6 -27.55 8.45 5.56
CA HIS A 6 -26.93 8.85 4.32
C HIS A 6 -26.93 7.60 3.43
N PRO A 7 -27.59 7.62 2.25
CA PRO A 7 -27.43 6.51 1.33
C PRO A 7 -25.94 6.37 1.05
N LEU A 8 -25.43 5.15 1.21
CA LEU A 8 -24.06 4.69 0.90
C LEU A 8 -23.77 4.87 -0.61
N SER A 9 -23.78 6.12 -1.08
CA SER A 9 -23.53 6.51 -2.45
C SER A 9 -22.03 6.76 -2.59
N GLY A 10 -21.30 5.68 -2.86
CA GLY A 10 -19.94 5.79 -3.39
C GLY A 10 -19.96 6.50 -4.75
N VAL A 11 -18.78 6.91 -5.22
CA VAL A 11 -18.61 7.47 -6.56
C VAL A 11 -18.98 6.41 -7.60
N ASN A 12 -19.83 6.77 -8.57
CA ASN A 12 -20.22 5.90 -9.66
C ASN A 12 -19.23 6.06 -10.83
N PRO A 13 -18.37 5.07 -11.13
CA PRO A 13 -17.43 5.18 -12.25
C PRO A 13 -18.09 5.26 -13.63
N GLU A 14 -19.30 4.73 -13.80
CA GLU A 14 -19.94 4.58 -15.12
C GLU A 14 -20.43 5.92 -15.72
N VAL A 15 -20.48 6.98 -14.92
CA VAL A 15 -20.95 8.29 -15.39
C VAL A 15 -19.83 9.16 -15.97
N PHE A 16 -18.57 8.76 -15.82
CA PHE A 16 -17.42 9.54 -16.26
C PHE A 16 -17.19 9.40 -17.77
N ASN A 17 -17.59 10.45 -18.50
CA ASN A 17 -17.29 10.65 -19.91
C ASN A 17 -16.52 11.98 -20.10
N ASP A 18 -16.13 12.29 -21.34
CA ASP A 18 -15.36 13.51 -21.63
C ASP A 18 -16.11 14.79 -21.25
N ASP A 19 -17.43 14.84 -21.43
CA ASP A 19 -18.26 15.99 -21.05
C ASP A 19 -18.24 16.22 -19.53
N LEU A 20 -18.29 15.15 -18.74
CA LEU A 20 -18.24 15.25 -17.28
C LEU A 20 -16.85 15.69 -16.80
N TRP A 21 -15.77 15.19 -17.41
CA TRP A 21 -14.43 15.66 -17.10
C TRP A 21 -14.23 17.14 -17.43
N ALA A 22 -14.72 17.60 -18.59
CA ALA A 22 -14.72 19.01 -18.95
C ALA A 22 -15.54 19.87 -17.96
N TRP A 23 -16.66 19.33 -17.47
CA TRP A 23 -17.43 19.97 -16.41
C TRP A 23 -16.64 20.06 -15.10
N ILE A 24 -15.96 18.99 -14.68
CA ILE A 24 -15.11 18.98 -13.47
C ILE A 24 -14.03 20.05 -13.56
N GLU A 25 -13.33 20.15 -14.70
CA GLU A 25 -12.29 21.15 -14.92
C GLU A 25 -12.86 22.58 -14.88
N SER A 26 -13.98 22.81 -15.57
CA SER A 26 -14.62 24.13 -15.62
C SER A 26 -15.15 24.61 -14.26
N ASN A 27 -15.45 23.67 -13.35
CA ASN A 27 -15.99 23.97 -12.03
C ASN A 27 -14.96 23.76 -10.89
N SER A 28 -13.70 23.45 -11.17
CA SER A 28 -12.72 23.06 -10.15
C SER A 28 -12.39 24.18 -9.15
N ALA A 29 -12.61 25.44 -9.52
CA ALA A 29 -12.39 26.61 -8.67
C ALA A 29 -13.64 26.99 -7.84
N ILE A 30 -14.80 26.40 -8.11
CA ILE A 30 -16.06 26.70 -7.42
C ILE A 30 -16.09 25.99 -6.08
N ASN A 31 -16.69 26.63 -5.07
CA ASN A 31 -16.90 26.00 -3.77
C ASN A 31 -17.79 24.76 -3.90
N THR A 32 -17.29 23.60 -3.45
CA THR A 32 -18.01 22.33 -3.58
C THR A 32 -19.33 22.31 -2.80
N THR A 33 -19.45 23.10 -1.74
CA THR A 33 -20.72 23.28 -1.01
C THR A 33 -21.78 23.90 -1.91
N GLU A 34 -21.45 24.95 -2.67
CA GLU A 34 -22.39 25.58 -3.60
C GLU A 34 -22.82 24.61 -4.71
N LEU A 35 -21.88 23.80 -5.22
CA LEU A 35 -22.18 22.75 -6.19
C LEU A 35 -23.10 21.68 -5.57
N ARG A 36 -22.84 21.23 -4.34
CA ARG A 36 -23.71 20.28 -3.62
C ARG A 36 -25.11 20.85 -3.39
N LEU A 37 -25.25 22.14 -3.04
CA LEU A 37 -26.56 22.79 -2.91
C LEU A 37 -27.33 22.83 -4.23
N LYS A 38 -26.63 23.09 -5.34
CA LYS A 38 -27.25 23.20 -6.68
C LYS A 38 -27.67 21.85 -7.25
N TYR A 39 -26.80 20.84 -7.17
CA TYR A 39 -26.99 19.57 -7.87
C TYR A 39 -27.41 18.42 -6.93
N GLY A 40 -27.24 18.57 -5.63
CA GLY A 40 -27.59 17.57 -4.63
C GLY A 40 -26.78 16.28 -4.79
N THR A 41 -27.49 15.15 -4.70
CA THR A 41 -26.96 13.78 -4.88
C THR A 41 -27.27 13.21 -6.26
N ASN A 42 -27.67 14.06 -7.22
CA ASN A 42 -28.02 13.60 -8.56
C ASN A 42 -26.75 13.27 -9.36
N GLU A 43 -26.75 12.09 -10.00
CA GLU A 43 -25.73 11.77 -10.99
C GLU A 43 -25.98 12.52 -12.31
N PRO A 44 -24.93 12.90 -13.06
CA PRO A 44 -23.51 12.59 -12.84
C PRO A 44 -22.77 13.53 -11.87
N TYR A 45 -23.44 14.59 -11.41
CA TYR A 45 -22.80 15.69 -10.67
C TYR A 45 -22.36 15.28 -9.26
N SER A 46 -23.06 14.35 -8.62
CA SER A 46 -22.67 13.86 -7.30
C SER A 46 -21.26 13.26 -7.30
N SER A 47 -20.97 12.41 -8.31
CA SER A 47 -19.66 11.79 -8.51
C SER A 47 -18.61 12.80 -8.95
N ALA A 48 -18.97 13.74 -9.84
CA ALA A 48 -18.07 14.81 -10.27
C ALA A 48 -17.63 15.75 -9.14
N ILE A 49 -18.56 16.17 -8.28
CA ILE A 49 -18.24 17.02 -7.13
C ILE A 49 -17.31 16.28 -6.16
N ALA A 50 -17.48 14.96 -5.99
CA ALA A 50 -16.58 14.16 -5.17
C ALA A 50 -15.12 14.18 -5.71
N GLN A 51 -14.93 14.23 -7.04
CA GLN A 51 -13.59 14.36 -7.63
C GLN A 51 -12.98 15.74 -7.36
N ILE A 52 -13.79 16.81 -7.41
CA ILE A 52 -13.32 18.15 -7.04
C ILE A 52 -12.93 18.19 -5.56
N GLU A 53 -13.74 17.61 -4.68
CA GLU A 53 -13.46 17.49 -3.24
C GLU A 53 -12.14 16.72 -2.98
N ALA A 54 -11.94 15.59 -3.69
CA ALA A 54 -10.72 14.81 -3.63
C ALA A 54 -9.51 15.62 -4.12
N LYS A 55 -9.64 16.34 -5.24
CA LYS A 55 -8.57 17.19 -5.79
C LYS A 55 -8.18 18.29 -4.82
N ASN A 56 -9.15 19.00 -4.25
CA ASN A 56 -8.90 20.08 -3.31
C ASN A 56 -8.15 19.61 -2.06
N LYS A 57 -8.46 18.40 -1.56
CA LYS A 57 -7.85 17.86 -0.33
C LYS A 57 -6.53 17.11 -0.56
N TYR A 58 -6.39 16.40 -1.69
CA TYR A 58 -5.28 15.45 -1.91
C TYR A 58 -4.41 15.74 -3.14
N ALA A 59 -4.52 16.92 -3.78
CA ALA A 59 -3.66 17.29 -4.92
C ALA A 59 -2.16 17.13 -4.65
N GLY A 60 -1.70 17.33 -3.40
CA GLY A 60 -0.29 17.12 -3.04
C GLY A 60 0.16 15.66 -3.08
N LYS A 61 -0.76 14.71 -2.81
CA LYS A 61 -0.47 13.28 -2.72
C LYS A 61 -0.72 12.53 -4.03
N PHE A 62 -1.70 12.98 -4.82
CA PHE A 62 -2.22 12.27 -5.99
C PHE A 62 -2.25 13.11 -7.27
N ARG A 63 -1.37 14.10 -7.41
CA ARG A 63 -1.34 14.99 -8.59
C ARG A 63 -1.40 14.23 -9.92
N GLU A 64 -0.49 13.29 -10.12
CA GLU A 64 -0.39 12.48 -11.34
C GLU A 64 -1.68 11.70 -11.62
N LEU A 65 -2.33 11.16 -10.59
CA LEU A 65 -3.59 10.44 -10.74
C LEU A 65 -4.75 11.34 -11.18
N PHE A 66 -4.78 12.61 -10.75
CA PHE A 66 -5.77 13.56 -11.26
C PHE A 66 -5.55 13.88 -12.74
N GLU A 67 -4.31 13.92 -13.19
CA GLU A 67 -3.95 14.14 -14.60
C GLU A 67 -4.32 12.91 -15.46
N GLU A 68 -4.16 11.71 -14.91
CA GLU A 68 -4.57 10.44 -15.52
C GLU A 68 -6.09 10.18 -15.45
N ARG A 69 -6.89 11.13 -14.93
CA ARG A 69 -8.34 10.98 -14.75
C ARG A 69 -8.72 9.76 -13.90
N TRP A 70 -7.92 9.43 -12.90
CA TRP A 70 -8.23 8.41 -11.90
C TRP A 70 -9.52 8.78 -11.15
N VAL A 71 -10.47 7.85 -11.04
CA VAL A 71 -11.72 8.07 -10.32
C VAL A 71 -11.53 7.71 -8.84
N PHE A 72 -11.51 8.72 -7.98
CA PHE A 72 -11.26 8.56 -6.56
C PHE A 72 -12.53 8.16 -5.80
N PRO A 73 -12.42 7.25 -4.80
CA PRO A 73 -13.49 7.00 -3.84
C PRO A 73 -13.61 8.17 -2.86
N THR A 74 -14.66 8.16 -2.04
CA THR A 74 -14.80 9.06 -0.89
C THR A 74 -14.38 8.35 0.41
N GLY A 75 -14.10 9.15 1.45
CA GLY A 75 -13.87 8.65 2.81
C GLY A 75 -12.54 7.90 3.01
N ILE A 76 -12.59 6.87 3.85
CA ILE A 76 -11.42 6.19 4.42
C ILE A 76 -10.49 5.60 3.34
N GLY A 77 -11.04 5.00 2.28
CA GLY A 77 -10.22 4.39 1.23
C GLY A 77 -9.29 5.38 0.55
N LEU A 78 -9.76 6.63 0.36
CA LEU A 78 -8.95 7.73 -0.17
C LEU A 78 -7.91 8.20 0.86
N GLU A 79 -8.32 8.35 2.13
CA GLU A 79 -7.45 8.83 3.21
C GLU A 79 -6.26 7.89 3.49
N GLN A 80 -6.52 6.58 3.52
CA GLN A 80 -5.57 5.57 3.99
C GLN A 80 -4.75 4.93 2.87
N SER A 81 -5.03 5.25 1.61
CA SER A 81 -4.31 4.71 0.46
C SER A 81 -2.81 5.07 0.46
N SER A 82 -1.98 4.21 -0.14
CA SER A 82 -0.55 4.50 -0.35
C SER A 82 -0.35 5.72 -1.26
N SER A 83 0.80 6.41 -1.15
CA SER A 83 1.19 7.39 -2.18
C SER A 83 1.85 6.67 -3.35
N LEU A 84 1.89 7.30 -4.53
CA LEU A 84 2.61 6.73 -5.68
C LEU A 84 4.09 6.47 -5.35
N LYS A 85 4.72 7.34 -4.56
CA LYS A 85 6.12 7.22 -4.14
C LYS A 85 6.36 5.97 -3.27
N THR A 86 5.51 5.71 -2.27
CA THR A 86 5.68 4.50 -1.45
C THR A 86 5.24 3.24 -2.21
N ALA A 87 4.23 3.33 -3.06
CA ALA A 87 3.81 2.24 -3.96
C ALA A 87 4.91 1.84 -4.97
N ALA A 88 5.73 2.80 -5.44
CA ALA A 88 6.87 2.54 -6.31
C ALA A 88 8.01 1.78 -5.59
N VAL A 89 8.14 1.93 -4.27
CA VAL A 89 9.07 1.11 -3.49
C VAL A 89 8.61 -0.35 -3.49
N LYS A 90 7.31 -0.59 -3.26
CA LYS A 90 6.74 -1.95 -3.24
C LYS A 90 6.88 -2.67 -4.57
N SER A 91 6.63 -1.97 -5.69
CA SER A 91 6.70 -2.58 -7.04
C SER A 91 8.10 -3.14 -7.37
N ARG A 92 9.17 -2.68 -6.69
CA ARG A 92 10.53 -3.24 -6.86
C ARG A 92 10.62 -4.72 -6.50
N PHE A 93 9.73 -5.24 -5.64
CA PHE A 93 9.71 -6.65 -5.23
C PHE A 93 8.93 -7.57 -6.17
N PHE A 94 8.27 -7.01 -7.19
CA PHE A 94 7.50 -7.77 -8.18
C PHE A 94 8.38 -8.00 -9.41
N LYS A 95 9.05 -9.17 -9.40
CA LYS A 95 9.95 -9.62 -10.48
C LYS A 95 9.37 -10.79 -11.28
N THR A 96 8.14 -11.16 -10.97
CA THR A 96 7.42 -12.29 -11.53
C THR A 96 6.38 -11.80 -12.53
N PRO A 97 5.97 -12.63 -13.50
CA PRO A 97 4.96 -12.24 -14.48
C PRO A 97 3.54 -12.17 -13.91
N TYR A 98 3.25 -12.92 -12.85
CA TYR A 98 1.95 -12.92 -12.21
C TYR A 98 2.05 -12.30 -10.82
N SER A 99 1.03 -11.53 -10.46
CA SER A 99 0.94 -10.97 -9.11
C SER A 99 -0.49 -10.97 -8.59
N ALA A 100 -0.65 -11.06 -7.27
CA ALA A 100 -1.94 -10.98 -6.62
C ALA A 100 -1.89 -10.01 -5.43
N ASP A 101 -2.79 -9.03 -5.41
CA ASP A 101 -3.05 -8.13 -4.29
C ASP A 101 -4.28 -8.60 -3.53
N LEU A 102 -4.07 -9.07 -2.29
CA LEU A 102 -5.11 -9.74 -1.52
C LEU A 102 -6.05 -8.76 -0.80
N CYS A 103 -5.76 -7.45 -0.83
CA CYS A 103 -6.59 -6.40 -0.24
C CYS A 103 -6.24 -5.05 -0.88
N ALA A 104 -6.61 -4.91 -2.15
CA ALA A 104 -6.12 -3.86 -3.05
C ALA A 104 -6.56 -2.44 -2.67
N GLY A 105 -7.65 -2.28 -1.91
CA GLY A 105 -8.14 -0.98 -1.50
C GLY A 105 -8.41 -0.09 -2.71
N MET A 106 -7.88 1.14 -2.67
CA MET A 106 -7.99 2.05 -3.80
C MET A 106 -7.20 1.58 -5.02
N GLY A 107 -6.19 0.70 -4.89
CA GLY A 107 -5.45 0.15 -6.03
C GLY A 107 -4.17 0.89 -6.42
N ILE A 108 -3.64 1.77 -5.57
CA ILE A 108 -2.40 2.52 -5.89
C ILE A 108 -1.18 1.60 -5.91
N ASP A 109 -1.08 0.69 -4.95
CA ASP A 109 -0.04 -0.33 -4.96
C ASP A 109 -0.23 -1.28 -6.17
N SER A 110 -1.47 -1.71 -6.45
CA SER A 110 -1.81 -2.52 -7.64
C SER A 110 -1.44 -1.83 -8.97
N LYS A 111 -1.67 -0.53 -9.10
CA LYS A 111 -1.29 0.27 -10.27
C LYS A 111 0.22 0.26 -10.52
N THR A 112 1.02 0.47 -9.48
CA THR A 112 2.49 0.47 -9.63
C THR A 112 3.04 -0.93 -9.90
N ILE A 113 2.40 -1.98 -9.38
CA ILE A 113 2.72 -3.38 -9.67
C ILE A 113 2.42 -3.73 -11.13
N LEU A 114 1.24 -3.37 -11.64
CA LEU A 114 0.85 -3.57 -13.04
C LEU A 114 1.79 -2.88 -14.03
N ASN A 115 2.32 -1.72 -13.65
CA ASN A 115 3.24 -0.96 -14.49
C ASN A 115 4.69 -1.50 -14.48
N THR A 116 4.96 -2.60 -13.77
CA THR A 116 6.29 -3.25 -13.83
C THR A 116 6.49 -3.94 -15.17
N ALA A 117 7.73 -3.93 -15.68
CA ALA A 117 8.05 -4.50 -16.98
C ALA A 117 7.80 -6.02 -17.09
N GLN A 118 7.74 -6.72 -15.95
CA GLN A 118 7.48 -8.15 -15.89
C GLN A 118 5.98 -8.47 -15.89
N SER A 119 5.11 -7.54 -15.49
CA SER A 119 3.70 -7.83 -15.25
C SER A 119 2.99 -8.32 -16.52
N LEU A 120 2.46 -9.54 -16.44
CA LEU A 120 1.62 -10.14 -17.46
C LEU A 120 0.15 -10.13 -17.03
N LYS A 121 -0.13 -10.53 -15.79
CA LYS A 121 -1.46 -10.49 -15.18
C LYS A 121 -1.39 -10.14 -13.70
N HIS A 122 -2.40 -9.40 -13.24
CA HIS A 122 -2.54 -8.99 -11.86
C HIS A 122 -3.95 -9.30 -11.34
N LEU A 123 -4.05 -10.02 -10.23
CA LEU A 123 -5.29 -10.30 -9.53
C LEU A 123 -5.44 -9.34 -8.34
N CYS A 124 -6.63 -8.78 -8.15
CA CYS A 124 -6.95 -7.93 -7.01
C CYS A 124 -8.19 -8.45 -6.28
N PHE A 125 -8.12 -8.53 -4.95
CA PHE A 125 -9.28 -8.72 -4.08
C PHE A 125 -9.62 -7.40 -3.39
N GLU A 126 -10.90 -7.01 -3.42
CA GLU A 126 -11.39 -5.85 -2.67
C GLU A 126 -12.78 -6.12 -2.09
N GLN A 127 -12.88 -6.05 -0.76
CA GLN A 127 -14.09 -6.42 -0.01
C GLN A 127 -15.19 -5.36 -0.05
N ASN A 128 -14.84 -4.08 -0.20
CA ASN A 128 -15.80 -3.00 -0.32
C ASN A 128 -16.30 -2.93 -1.78
N LEU A 129 -17.54 -3.33 -2.02
CA LEU A 129 -18.10 -3.42 -3.38
C LEU A 129 -18.00 -2.11 -4.19
N PRO A 130 -18.36 -0.91 -3.65
CA PRO A 130 -18.11 0.35 -4.34
C PRO A 130 -16.65 0.57 -4.73
N LEU A 131 -15.71 0.22 -3.83
CA LEU A 131 -14.28 0.36 -4.09
C LEU A 131 -13.77 -0.64 -5.13
N ALA A 132 -14.26 -1.89 -5.10
CA ALA A 132 -13.95 -2.90 -6.10
C ALA A 132 -14.43 -2.49 -7.51
N HIS A 133 -15.61 -1.85 -7.60
CA HIS A 133 -16.11 -1.30 -8.87
C HIS A 133 -15.20 -0.17 -9.39
N LEU A 134 -14.79 0.75 -8.51
CA LEU A 134 -13.83 1.80 -8.87
C LEU A 134 -12.47 1.23 -9.27
N LEU A 135 -11.98 0.21 -8.56
CA LEU A 135 -10.72 -0.47 -8.85
C LEU A 135 -10.75 -1.08 -10.26
N LYS A 136 -11.84 -1.77 -10.61
CA LYS A 136 -12.02 -2.34 -11.96
C LYS A 136 -12.09 -1.27 -13.04
N HIS A 137 -12.76 -0.14 -12.78
CA HIS A 137 -12.81 0.97 -13.71
C HIS A 137 -11.43 1.60 -13.93
N ASN A 138 -10.69 1.85 -12.85
CA ASN A 138 -9.40 2.51 -12.90
C ASN A 138 -8.27 1.60 -13.41
N LEU A 139 -8.36 0.29 -13.17
CA LEU A 139 -7.37 -0.72 -13.58
C LEU A 139 -8.03 -1.81 -14.44
N PRO A 140 -8.43 -1.50 -15.68
CA PRO A 140 -9.10 -2.47 -16.55
C PRO A 140 -8.21 -3.66 -16.95
N ALA A 141 -6.89 -3.55 -16.77
CA ALA A 141 -5.93 -4.64 -16.99
C ALA A 141 -5.82 -5.61 -15.80
N ALA A 142 -6.41 -5.29 -14.64
CA ALA A 142 -6.45 -6.17 -13.48
C ALA A 142 -7.67 -7.10 -13.55
N ASP A 143 -7.49 -8.35 -13.12
CA ASP A 143 -8.60 -9.22 -12.75
C ASP A 143 -9.06 -8.80 -11.34
N VAL A 144 -10.28 -8.27 -11.22
CA VAL A 144 -10.80 -7.78 -9.92
C VAL A 144 -11.89 -8.72 -9.39
N ILE A 145 -11.64 -9.30 -8.22
CA ILE A 145 -12.61 -10.11 -7.48
C ILE A 145 -13.24 -9.25 -6.38
N PRO A 146 -14.54 -8.91 -6.47
CA PRO A 146 -15.25 -8.28 -5.38
C PRO A 146 -15.46 -9.27 -4.23
N GLY A 147 -15.05 -8.89 -3.03
CA GLY A 147 -15.14 -9.68 -1.81
C GLY A 147 -13.83 -9.73 -1.04
N ALA A 148 -13.93 -10.20 0.22
CA ALA A 148 -12.74 -10.49 1.01
C ALA A 148 -11.88 -11.56 0.35
N PHE A 149 -10.58 -11.56 0.67
CA PHE A 149 -9.66 -12.56 0.18
C PHE A 149 -10.15 -13.98 0.47
N ASP A 150 -10.11 -14.82 -0.57
CA ASP A 150 -10.44 -16.24 -0.50
C ASP A 150 -9.33 -17.02 -1.20
N ILE A 151 -8.70 -17.93 -0.44
CA ILE A 151 -7.57 -18.72 -0.93
C ILE A 151 -7.97 -19.70 -2.03
N GLY A 152 -9.21 -20.19 -2.03
CA GLY A 152 -9.77 -21.03 -3.09
C GLY A 152 -9.86 -20.27 -4.40
N LYS A 153 -10.37 -19.04 -4.37
CA LYS A 153 -10.42 -18.18 -5.57
C LYS A 153 -9.02 -17.85 -6.12
N LEU A 154 -8.03 -17.65 -5.24
CA LEU A 154 -6.63 -17.49 -5.69
C LEU A 154 -6.14 -18.76 -6.41
N LYS A 155 -6.40 -19.94 -5.85
CA LYS A 155 -6.04 -21.22 -6.48
C LYS A 155 -6.76 -21.46 -7.80
N ASP A 156 -8.04 -21.10 -7.89
CA ASP A 156 -8.81 -21.21 -9.12
C ASP A 156 -8.19 -20.33 -10.22
N TRP A 157 -7.84 -19.09 -9.90
CA TRP A 157 -7.14 -18.19 -10.82
C TRP A 157 -5.75 -18.70 -11.22
N ILE A 158 -4.97 -19.21 -10.26
CA ILE A 158 -3.67 -19.86 -10.54
C ILE A 158 -3.83 -21.04 -11.52
N SER A 159 -4.87 -21.87 -11.31
CA SER A 159 -5.17 -23.02 -12.15
C SER A 159 -5.64 -22.61 -13.55
N GLU A 160 -6.53 -21.62 -13.65
CA GLU A 160 -7.07 -21.09 -14.91
C GLU A 160 -5.95 -20.62 -15.84
N TYR A 161 -4.93 -19.95 -15.30
CA TYR A 161 -3.81 -19.41 -16.07
C TYR A 161 -2.55 -20.29 -16.04
N ASN A 162 -2.62 -21.48 -15.44
CA ASN A 162 -1.50 -22.42 -15.29
C ASN A 162 -0.23 -21.75 -14.73
N ILE A 163 -0.40 -20.96 -13.67
CA ILE A 163 0.67 -20.17 -13.04
C ILE A 163 1.52 -21.08 -12.16
N ALA A 164 2.82 -21.18 -12.47
CA ALA A 164 3.76 -21.89 -11.61
C ALA A 164 4.09 -21.08 -10.36
N SER A 165 4.41 -21.75 -9.26
CA SER A 165 4.68 -21.08 -7.98
C SER A 165 5.83 -20.07 -8.07
N ASP A 166 6.87 -20.37 -8.84
CA ASP A 166 8.02 -19.48 -9.07
C ASP A 166 7.71 -18.26 -9.97
N GLN A 167 6.48 -18.17 -10.50
CA GLN A 167 6.01 -17.11 -11.37
C GLN A 167 4.99 -16.17 -10.72
N LEU A 168 4.66 -16.35 -9.43
CA LEU A 168 3.69 -15.53 -8.71
C LEU A 168 4.36 -14.73 -7.59
N THR A 169 4.04 -13.44 -7.47
CA THR A 169 4.29 -12.66 -6.24
C THR A 169 2.96 -12.24 -5.61
N VAL A 170 2.78 -12.55 -4.33
CA VAL A 170 1.59 -12.18 -3.56
C VAL A 170 1.88 -10.95 -2.70
N TYR A 171 0.90 -10.04 -2.62
CA TYR A 171 0.93 -8.84 -1.81
C TYR A 171 -0.24 -8.79 -0.85
N LEU A 172 0.01 -8.31 0.38
CA LEU A 172 -1.05 -8.01 1.32
C LEU A 172 -0.74 -6.73 2.12
N ASP A 173 -1.74 -5.89 2.30
CA ASP A 173 -1.80 -4.79 3.26
C ASP A 173 -2.98 -5.01 4.22
N PRO A 174 -2.82 -5.89 5.24
CA PRO A 174 -3.95 -6.34 6.05
C PRO A 174 -4.62 -5.19 6.80
N ASP A 175 -5.96 -5.14 6.78
CA ASP A 175 -6.71 -4.24 7.65
C ASP A 175 -6.56 -4.69 9.10
N ARG A 176 -6.46 -3.73 10.01
CA ARG A 176 -6.09 -3.94 11.41
C ARG A 176 -7.28 -3.77 12.36
N ARG A 177 -8.50 -3.78 11.82
CA ARG A 177 -9.72 -3.49 12.58
C ARG A 177 -10.23 -4.74 13.30
N SER A 178 -9.53 -5.13 14.37
CA SER A 178 -10.16 -5.83 15.47
C SER A 178 -10.62 -4.80 16.52
N SER A 179 -11.93 -4.78 16.82
CA SER A 179 -12.51 -4.24 18.06
C SER A 179 -11.84 -3.00 18.70
N ASN A 180 -12.00 -1.80 18.11
CA ASN A 180 -11.75 -0.49 18.73
C ASN A 180 -10.36 -0.23 19.36
N LYS A 181 -9.36 -1.11 19.19
CA LYS A 181 -7.98 -0.89 19.64
C LYS A 181 -7.04 -0.92 18.44
N LYS A 182 -6.16 0.09 18.34
CA LYS A 182 -5.06 0.06 17.37
C LYS A 182 -4.11 -1.03 17.79
N THR A 183 -4.06 -2.11 17.03
CA THR A 183 -3.11 -3.18 17.22
C THR A 183 -2.00 -3.12 16.18
N PHE A 184 -0.78 -3.46 16.60
CA PHE A 184 0.40 -3.47 15.74
C PHE A 184 0.92 -4.89 15.51
N SER A 185 0.22 -5.89 16.04
CA SER A 185 0.51 -7.31 15.84
C SER A 185 0.20 -7.74 14.42
N ILE A 186 1.03 -8.63 13.86
CA ILE A 186 0.80 -9.22 12.53
C ILE A 186 -0.43 -10.15 12.58
N SER A 187 -0.60 -10.86 13.69
CA SER A 187 -1.67 -11.84 13.89
C SER A 187 -3.09 -11.26 13.96
N GLU A 188 -3.24 -9.95 14.07
CA GLU A 188 -4.54 -9.27 14.14
C GLU A 188 -4.92 -8.58 12.82
N GLY A 189 -4.12 -8.78 11.77
CA GLY A 189 -4.41 -8.32 10.41
C GLY A 189 -5.45 -9.22 9.72
N THR A 190 -6.25 -8.61 8.85
CA THR A 190 -7.17 -9.31 7.94
C THR A 190 -6.84 -8.92 6.49
N PRO A 191 -6.44 -9.85 5.61
CA PRO A 191 -6.25 -11.29 5.87
C PRO A 191 -5.08 -11.59 6.83
N ASN A 192 -5.19 -12.67 7.61
CA ASN A 192 -4.20 -13.02 8.63
C ASN A 192 -2.96 -13.68 8.00
N LEU A 193 -1.88 -12.91 7.90
CA LEU A 193 -0.61 -13.38 7.32
C LEU A 193 -0.03 -14.58 8.08
N ILE A 194 -0.14 -14.63 9.41
CA ILE A 194 0.45 -15.71 10.20
C ILE A 194 -0.21 -17.05 9.88
N GLU A 195 -1.53 -17.03 9.67
CA GLU A 195 -2.30 -18.22 9.30
C GLU A 195 -2.07 -18.63 7.84
N LEU A 196 -1.90 -17.65 6.94
CA LEU A 196 -1.83 -17.88 5.50
C LEU A 196 -0.41 -18.11 4.95
N GLN A 197 0.64 -17.65 5.64
CA GLN A 197 2.00 -17.59 5.10
C GLN A 197 2.50 -18.90 4.47
N ARG A 198 2.23 -20.06 5.10
CA ARG A 198 2.68 -21.35 4.57
C ARG A 198 2.04 -21.66 3.23
N GLU A 199 0.75 -21.42 3.12
CA GLU A 199 0.01 -21.67 1.90
C GLU A 199 0.40 -20.69 0.80
N LEU A 200 0.56 -19.42 1.14
CA LEU A 200 1.03 -18.40 0.19
C LEU A 200 2.46 -18.66 -0.30
N LEU A 201 3.37 -19.09 0.57
CA LEU A 201 4.75 -19.45 0.20
C LEU A 201 4.82 -20.70 -0.68
N ASN A 202 3.88 -21.63 -0.53
CA ASN A 202 3.77 -22.79 -1.42
C ASN A 202 3.21 -22.42 -2.81
N LEU A 203 2.35 -21.40 -2.87
CA LEU A 203 1.72 -20.95 -4.12
C LEU A 203 2.54 -19.89 -4.87
N SER A 204 3.56 -19.29 -4.25
CA SER A 204 4.23 -18.11 -4.80
C SER A 204 5.74 -18.09 -4.55
N ALA A 205 6.45 -17.37 -5.42
CA ALA A 205 7.89 -17.16 -5.33
C ALA A 205 8.24 -16.21 -4.19
N CYS A 206 7.33 -15.29 -3.90
CA CYS A 206 7.53 -14.18 -2.99
C CYS A 206 6.20 -13.73 -2.39
N VAL A 207 6.18 -13.53 -1.08
CA VAL A 207 5.08 -12.88 -0.36
C VAL A 207 5.61 -11.56 0.20
N VAL A 208 4.99 -10.46 -0.20
CA VAL A 208 5.30 -9.11 0.29
C VAL A 208 4.14 -8.63 1.14
N ALA A 209 4.38 -8.26 2.39
CA ALA A 209 3.33 -7.72 3.25
C ALA A 209 3.68 -6.34 3.76
N LYS A 210 2.71 -5.43 3.75
CA LYS A 210 2.83 -4.08 4.30
C LYS A 210 2.39 -4.05 5.74
N HIS A 211 3.17 -3.33 6.55
CA HIS A 211 2.93 -3.13 7.96
C HIS A 211 3.06 -1.67 8.38
N SER A 212 2.43 -1.36 9.51
CA SER A 212 2.56 -0.07 10.20
C SER A 212 4.02 0.21 10.55
N PRO A 213 4.44 1.49 10.52
CA PRO A 213 5.76 1.89 11.00
C PRO A 213 6.00 1.55 12.49
N MET A 214 4.93 1.25 13.23
CA MET A 214 4.99 0.82 14.63
C MET A 214 5.25 -0.69 14.82
N LEU A 215 5.34 -1.50 13.74
CA LEU A 215 5.60 -2.94 13.82
C LEU A 215 6.86 -3.27 14.64
N ASP A 216 6.80 -4.15 15.63
CA ASP A 216 8.03 -4.63 16.29
C ASP A 216 8.81 -5.54 15.33
N LEU A 217 9.99 -5.09 14.89
CA LEU A 217 10.82 -5.81 13.92
C LEU A 217 11.33 -7.14 14.49
N LYS A 218 11.62 -7.22 15.80
CA LYS A 218 12.12 -8.45 16.43
C LYS A 218 11.02 -9.48 16.56
N ALA A 219 9.82 -9.07 16.99
CA ALA A 219 8.66 -9.96 17.03
C ALA A 219 8.32 -10.47 15.63
N CYS A 220 8.33 -9.58 14.63
CA CYS A 220 8.11 -9.95 13.22
C CYS A 220 9.08 -11.02 12.72
N MET A 221 10.37 -10.92 13.03
CA MET A 221 11.38 -11.93 12.65
C MET A 221 11.15 -13.29 13.31
N GLN A 222 10.44 -13.34 14.45
CA GLN A 222 10.13 -14.58 15.16
C GLN A 222 8.83 -15.22 14.65
N GLU A 223 7.87 -14.42 14.19
CA GLU A 223 6.55 -14.87 13.77
C GLU A 223 6.47 -15.28 12.29
N LEU A 224 7.30 -14.67 11.42
CA LEU A 224 7.28 -14.92 9.97
C LEU A 224 8.28 -16.01 9.56
N GLU A 225 7.76 -17.03 8.89
CA GLU A 225 8.54 -18.11 8.28
C GLU A 225 9.26 -17.61 7.03
N ASN A 226 10.49 -18.07 6.82
CA ASN A 226 11.29 -17.74 5.64
C ASN A 226 11.34 -16.24 5.31
N LEU A 227 11.40 -15.38 6.33
CA LEU A 227 11.60 -13.95 6.16
C LEU A 227 13.01 -13.69 5.59
N HIS A 228 13.08 -12.98 4.47
CA HIS A 228 14.36 -12.62 3.82
C HIS A 228 14.72 -11.16 4.04
N GLU A 229 13.73 -10.28 4.02
CA GLU A 229 13.97 -8.84 4.09
C GLU A 229 12.91 -8.10 4.90
N LEU A 230 13.36 -7.18 5.74
CA LEU A 230 12.58 -6.11 6.33
C LEU A 230 12.93 -4.80 5.64
N VAL A 231 11.94 -4.16 5.04
CA VAL A 231 12.13 -2.94 4.25
C VAL A 231 11.42 -1.80 4.95
N ILE A 232 12.19 -0.89 5.53
CA ILE A 232 11.68 0.32 6.15
C ILE A 232 11.54 1.36 5.05
N VAL A 233 10.32 1.84 4.81
CA VAL A 233 10.05 2.86 3.80
C VAL A 233 9.88 4.21 4.50
N GLN A 234 10.75 5.16 4.18
CA GLN A 234 10.59 6.54 4.60
C GLN A 234 10.14 7.42 3.43
N TYR A 235 9.37 8.46 3.74
CA TYR A 235 8.96 9.47 2.76
C TYR A 235 8.64 10.77 3.47
N GLN A 236 9.09 11.91 2.93
CA GLN A 236 8.84 13.24 3.49
C GLN A 236 9.23 13.38 4.97
N GLY A 237 10.37 12.78 5.35
CA GLY A 237 10.88 12.85 6.71
C GLY A 237 10.18 11.94 7.73
N GLU A 238 9.24 11.09 7.31
CA GLU A 238 8.54 10.14 8.19
C GLU A 238 8.82 8.69 7.79
N CYS A 239 8.84 7.79 8.76
CA CYS A 239 8.76 6.35 8.51
C CYS A 239 7.30 6.02 8.20
N LYS A 240 7.00 5.65 6.95
CA LYS A 240 5.63 5.47 6.48
C LYS A 240 5.11 4.07 6.71
N GLU A 241 5.94 3.06 6.47
CA GLU A 241 5.55 1.65 6.47
C GLU A 241 6.79 0.76 6.61
N VAL A 242 6.56 -0.48 7.05
CA VAL A 242 7.55 -1.56 7.03
C VAL A 242 7.02 -2.64 6.10
N LEU A 243 7.82 -3.11 5.16
CA LEU A 243 7.48 -4.26 4.34
C LEU A 243 8.23 -5.50 4.84
N THR A 244 7.58 -6.64 4.79
CA THR A 244 8.21 -7.95 5.01
C THR A 244 8.23 -8.71 3.70
N VAL A 245 9.36 -9.30 3.36
CA VAL A 245 9.54 -10.09 2.13
C VAL A 245 9.88 -11.53 2.53
N GLN A 246 8.97 -12.46 2.26
CA GLN A 246 9.14 -13.89 2.47
C GLN A 246 9.32 -14.60 1.13
N ARG A 247 10.12 -15.68 1.08
CA ARG A 247 10.29 -16.55 -0.10
C ARG A 247 10.25 -18.01 0.34
N ASN A 248 9.98 -18.95 -0.56
CA ASN A 248 9.84 -20.35 -0.18
C ASN A 248 11.16 -21.00 0.31
N GLU A 249 12.31 -20.44 -0.08
CA GLU A 249 13.61 -20.88 0.38
C GLU A 249 13.87 -20.47 1.85
N LYS A 250 14.65 -21.24 2.60
CA LYS A 250 15.03 -20.82 3.96
C LYS A 250 16.08 -19.72 3.89
N SER A 251 15.86 -18.62 4.60
CA SER A 251 16.89 -17.62 4.82
C SER A 251 17.69 -17.92 6.10
N SER A 252 19.02 -17.79 6.03
CA SER A 252 19.89 -17.87 7.22
C SER A 252 19.99 -16.54 7.96
N GLU A 253 19.74 -15.42 7.28
CA GLU A 253 19.81 -14.06 7.83
C GLU A 253 18.66 -13.20 7.26
N VAL A 254 18.18 -12.23 8.03
CA VAL A 254 17.15 -11.28 7.57
C VAL A 254 17.83 -9.96 7.22
N ALA A 255 17.83 -9.61 5.94
CA ALA A 255 18.30 -8.31 5.49
C ALA A 255 17.38 -7.19 6.01
N ILE A 256 17.97 -6.06 6.35
CA ILE A 256 17.23 -4.85 6.74
C ILE A 256 17.64 -3.75 5.79
N THR A 257 16.66 -3.20 5.10
CA THR A 257 16.86 -2.13 4.12
C THR A 257 16.01 -0.93 4.51
N LEU A 258 16.62 0.25 4.61
CA LEU A 258 15.92 1.53 4.61
C LEU A 258 15.86 2.05 3.18
N ILE A 259 14.68 2.44 2.70
CA ILE A 259 14.48 3.06 1.38
C ILE A 259 13.85 4.45 1.55
N GLU A 260 14.46 5.47 0.95
CA GLU A 260 13.85 6.78 0.75
C GLU A 260 12.96 6.75 -0.49
N ALA A 261 11.65 6.88 -0.32
CA ALA A 261 10.69 6.77 -1.41
C ALA A 261 10.77 7.94 -2.41
N GLU A 262 11.29 9.11 -2.01
CA GLU A 262 11.40 10.26 -2.92
C GLU A 262 12.31 9.98 -4.12
N ASN A 263 13.46 9.34 -3.88
CA ASN A 263 14.51 9.12 -4.88
C ASN A 263 15.00 7.66 -4.97
N LEU A 264 14.35 6.74 -4.24
CA LEU A 264 14.65 5.31 -4.22
C LEU A 264 16.07 4.94 -3.76
N THR A 265 16.77 5.85 -3.08
CA THR A 265 18.06 5.54 -2.45
C THR A 265 17.84 4.63 -1.25
N SER A 266 18.82 3.77 -0.97
CA SER A 266 18.70 2.76 0.07
C SER A 266 19.98 2.54 0.85
N VAL A 267 19.83 2.15 2.12
CA VAL A 267 20.89 1.67 3.00
C VAL A 267 20.48 0.29 3.49
N SER A 268 21.37 -0.69 3.38
CA SER A 268 21.08 -2.08 3.77
C SER A 268 22.13 -2.64 4.71
N GLY A 269 21.71 -3.57 5.57
CA GLY A 269 22.57 -4.37 6.43
C GLY A 269 21.96 -5.74 6.72
N ASN A 270 22.78 -6.71 7.12
CA ASN A 270 22.34 -8.11 7.28
C ASN A 270 21.93 -8.48 8.72
N HIS A 271 22.08 -7.55 9.67
CA HIS A 271 21.68 -7.75 11.06
C HIS A 271 21.31 -6.42 11.69
N ILE A 272 20.46 -6.47 12.73
CA ILE A 272 20.24 -5.32 13.62
C ILE A 272 21.56 -5.12 14.37
N PRO A 273 22.25 -3.97 14.23
CA PRO A 273 23.55 -3.77 14.86
C PRO A 273 23.45 -3.88 16.38
N SER A 274 24.45 -4.52 16.98
CA SER A 274 24.62 -4.53 18.44
C SER A 274 24.90 -3.12 18.96
N ILE A 275 24.54 -2.87 20.21
CA ILE A 275 24.68 -1.59 20.92
C ILE A 275 26.03 -0.95 20.61
N VAL A 276 26.01 0.24 20.00
CA VAL A 276 27.20 1.08 19.84
C VAL A 276 27.61 1.61 21.21
N GLN A 277 28.90 1.55 21.52
CA GLN A 277 29.42 2.13 22.76
C GLN A 277 29.15 3.64 22.77
N PRO A 278 28.48 4.19 23.80
CA PRO A 278 28.19 5.61 23.85
C PRO A 278 29.48 6.43 23.99
N VAL A 279 29.55 7.55 23.29
CA VAL A 279 30.63 8.54 23.49
C VAL A 279 30.49 9.17 24.89
N GLN A 280 31.62 9.37 25.58
CA GLN A 280 31.63 9.95 26.94
C GLN A 280 31.57 11.47 26.96
N THR A 281 31.88 12.12 25.83
CA THR A 281 31.90 13.58 25.69
C THR A 281 31.23 14.00 24.39
N VAL A 282 30.56 15.15 24.43
CA VAL A 282 29.92 15.74 23.24
C VAL A 282 31.01 16.24 22.30
N LYS A 283 30.97 15.79 21.03
CA LYS A 283 31.85 16.26 19.95
C LYS A 283 31.35 17.59 19.38
N LYS A 284 31.81 17.96 18.17
CA LYS A 284 31.48 19.24 17.52
C LYS A 284 30.04 19.33 17.00
N TYR A 285 29.44 18.20 16.62
CA TYR A 285 28.12 18.15 16.00
C TYR A 285 27.21 17.17 16.74
N LEU A 286 25.90 17.45 16.74
CA LEU A 286 24.86 16.52 17.15
C LEU A 286 24.19 15.98 15.88
N ILE A 287 24.14 14.66 15.73
CA ILE A 287 23.52 14.01 14.59
C ILE A 287 22.21 13.37 15.05
N GLN A 288 21.10 13.81 14.46
CA GLN A 288 19.78 13.20 14.69
C GLN A 288 19.43 12.33 13.48
N PRO A 289 19.43 10.99 13.61
CA PRO A 289 19.02 10.09 12.53
C PRO A 289 17.55 10.27 12.16
N SER A 290 17.21 10.02 10.88
CA SER A 290 15.82 10.06 10.42
C SER A 290 14.95 9.01 11.12
N PRO A 291 13.61 9.17 11.14
CA PRO A 291 12.72 8.15 11.72
C PRO A 291 12.90 6.76 11.12
N GLY A 292 13.14 6.65 9.81
CA GLY A 292 13.39 5.37 9.14
C GLY A 292 14.74 4.74 9.56
N LEU A 293 15.77 5.57 9.72
CA LEU A 293 17.09 5.11 10.16
C LEU A 293 17.12 4.71 11.64
N ASN A 294 16.29 5.36 12.47
CA ASN A 294 16.02 4.92 13.84
C ASN A 294 15.27 3.59 13.86
N LYS A 295 14.19 3.48 13.06
CA LYS A 295 13.35 2.29 13.01
C LYS A 295 14.12 1.04 12.62
N SER A 296 14.99 1.17 11.62
CA SER A 296 15.82 0.08 11.09
C SER A 296 17.05 -0.25 11.96
N SER A 297 17.39 0.60 12.93
CA SER A 297 18.65 0.55 13.69
C SER A 297 19.92 0.65 12.83
N LEU A 298 19.81 0.95 11.53
CA LEU A 298 20.96 1.03 10.62
C LEU A 298 21.85 2.25 10.88
N HIS A 299 21.41 3.22 11.69
CA HIS A 299 22.26 4.34 12.13
C HIS A 299 23.54 3.85 12.80
N ALA A 300 23.52 2.71 13.50
CA ALA A 300 24.70 2.13 14.12
C ALA A 300 25.75 1.66 13.09
N LEU A 301 25.31 1.18 11.91
CA LEU A 301 26.23 0.84 10.81
C LEU A 301 26.86 2.06 10.16
N LEU A 302 26.18 3.21 10.21
CA LEU A 302 26.69 4.47 9.67
C LEU A 302 27.58 5.20 10.69
N ALA A 303 27.28 5.06 11.98
CA ALA A 303 27.99 5.77 13.04
C ALA A 303 29.46 5.36 13.13
N GLN A 304 29.77 4.06 13.05
CA GLN A 304 31.12 3.57 13.21
C GLN A 304 32.06 4.01 12.07
N PRO A 305 31.70 3.88 10.77
CA PRO A 305 32.56 4.33 9.67
C PRO A 305 32.69 5.84 9.55
N LEU A 306 31.66 6.59 9.96
CA LEU A 306 31.61 8.04 9.82
C LEU A 306 32.07 8.79 11.10
N ASP A 307 32.52 8.06 12.12
CA ASP A 307 32.92 8.58 13.43
C ASP A 307 31.88 9.52 14.07
N TRP A 308 30.60 9.14 13.94
CA TRP A 308 29.48 9.85 14.58
C TRP A 308 29.56 9.80 16.10
#